data_AF-A0AAN0LXR4-F1
#
_entry.id   AF-A0AAN0LXR4-F1
#
_cell.length_a   1.000
_cell.length_b   1.000
_cell.length_c   1.000
_cell.angle_alpha   90.00
_cell.angle_beta   90.00
_cell.angle_gamma   90.00
#
_symmetry.space_group_name_H-M   'P 1'
#
loop_
_entity.id
_entity.type
_entity.pdbx_description
1 polymer ?
#
loop_
_entity_poly.entity_id
_entity_poly.type
_entity_poly.pdbx_seq_one_letter_code
_entity_poly.pdbx_strand_id
1 'polypeptide(L)' 'MIKNFVELETLLIRNKIKPRKLVLVNAHEEASLLSVVEIMKRGYIEPTLIGDEPQILEILEAHKIRDVLKIIHARY' A
#
# COMPACT_ATOMS: atom_id res chain seq x y z
N MET A 1 -0.75 -26.21 1.76
CA MET A 1 -1.92 -25.35 2.07
C MET A 1 -1.49 -24.45 3.21
N ILE A 2 -1.45 -23.13 2.99
CA ILE A 2 -1.04 -22.16 4.01
C ILE A 2 -2.21 -22.02 4.99
N LYS A 3 -1.98 -22.29 6.28
CA LYS A 3 -3.06 -22.46 7.26
C LYS A 3 -3.44 -21.17 7.98
N ASN A 4 -2.60 -20.13 7.91
CA ASN A 4 -2.88 -18.81 8.49
C ASN A 4 -2.00 -17.70 7.87
N PHE A 5 -2.33 -16.45 8.18
CA PHE A 5 -1.64 -15.26 7.66
C PHE A 5 -0.16 -15.20 8.10
N VAL A 6 0.15 -15.72 9.29
CA VAL A 6 1.51 -15.74 9.87
C VAL A 6 2.44 -16.67 9.08
N GLU A 7 1.94 -17.83 8.64
CA GLU A 7 2.69 -18.75 7.78
C GLU A 7 2.97 -18.14 6.41
N LEU A 8 2.00 -17.42 5.84
CA LEU A 8 2.18 -16.69 4.58
C LEU A 8 3.27 -15.62 4.73
N GLU A 9 3.20 -14.83 5.80
CA GLU A 9 4.15 -13.76 6.10
C GLU A 9 5.57 -14.30 6.27
N THR A 10 5.71 -15.40 7.02
CA THR A 10 6.99 -16.09 7.23
C THR A 10 7.58 -16.61 5.92
N LEU A 11 6.75 -17.14 5.02
CA LEU A 11 7.19 -17.61 3.70
C LEU A 11 7.63 -16.46 2.78
N LEU A 12 6.93 -15.33 2.80
CA LEU A 12 7.28 -14.14 2.01
C LEU A 12 8.64 -13.58 2.44
N ILE A 13 8.88 -13.47 3.76
CA ILE A 13 10.14 -13.00 4.33
C ILE A 13 11.28 -13.98 4.00
N ARG A 14 11.10 -15.27 4.29
CA ARG A 14 12.15 -16.29 4.12
C ARG A 14 12.63 -16.42 2.68
N ASN A 15 11.73 -16.27 1.71
CA ASN A 15 12.06 -16.43 0.29
C ASN A 15 12.61 -15.16 -0.35
N LYS A 16 12.85 -14.07 0.41
CA LYS A 16 13.32 -12.77 -0.11
C LYS A 16 12.57 -12.35 -1.38
N ILE A 17 11.26 -12.56 -1.38
CA ILE A 17 10.47 -12.34 -2.60
C ILE A 17 10.51 -10.85 -2.92
N LYS A 18 10.83 -10.51 -4.17
CA LYS A 18 10.79 -9.11 -4.63
C LYS A 18 9.41 -8.51 -4.33
N PRO A 19 9.34 -7.24 -3.86
CA PRO A 19 8.07 -6.59 -3.61
C PRO A 19 7.17 -6.68 -4.84
N ARG A 20 5.92 -7.12 -4.65
CA ARG A 20 4.97 -7.24 -5.77
C ARG A 20 4.45 -5.86 -6.14
N LYS A 21 4.39 -5.55 -7.43
CA LYS A 21 3.72 -4.34 -7.91
C LYS A 21 2.22 -4.47 -7.64
N LEU A 22 1.63 -3.46 -7.01
CA LEU A 22 0.20 -3.37 -6.73
C LEU A 22 -0.31 -2.00 -7.19
N VAL A 23 -1.52 -1.95 -7.77
CA VAL A 23 -2.17 -0.68 -8.11
C VAL A 23 -3.43 -0.56 -7.28
N LEU A 24 -3.54 0.52 -6.50
CA LEU A 24 -4.76 0.87 -5.79
C LEU A 24 -5.46 1.98 -6.58
N VAL A 25 -6.62 1.66 -7.15
CA VAL A 25 -7.53 2.64 -7.73
C VAL A 25 -8.42 3.23 -6.63
N ASN A 26 -8.93 4.43 -6.86
CA ASN A 26 -9.73 5.15 -5.86
C ASN A 26 -8.98 5.34 -4.53
N ALA A 27 -7.69 5.65 -4.60
CA ALA A 27 -6.79 5.66 -3.44
C ALA A 27 -7.08 6.75 -2.39
N HIS A 28 -8.07 7.61 -2.62
CA HIS A 28 -8.61 8.55 -1.63
C HIS A 28 -9.60 7.89 -0.65
N GLU A 29 -9.92 6.60 -0.83
CA GLU A 29 -10.63 5.84 0.19
C GLU A 29 -9.67 5.45 1.32
N GLU A 30 -9.92 5.99 2.50
CA GLU A 30 -8.99 5.98 3.64
C GLU A 30 -8.63 4.57 4.11
N ALA A 31 -9.61 3.66 4.27
CA ALA A 31 -9.33 2.34 4.83
C ALA A 31 -8.46 1.50 3.88
N SER A 32 -8.71 1.54 2.58
CA SER A 32 -7.86 0.88 1.58
C SER A 32 -6.48 1.49 1.50
N LEU A 33 -6.37 2.83 1.51
CA LEU A 33 -5.08 3.51 1.48
C LEU A 33 -4.20 3.10 2.67
N LEU A 34 -4.74 3.16 3.89
CA LEU A 34 -4.00 2.80 5.10
C LEU A 34 -3.60 1.32 5.11
N SER A 35 -4.47 0.43 4.62
CA SER A 35 -4.16 -1.00 4.49
C SER A 35 -3.00 -1.26 3.52
N VAL A 36 -2.98 -0.56 2.39
CA VAL A 36 -1.89 -0.66 1.40
C VAL A 36 -0.59 -0.09 1.95
N VAL A 37 -0.63 1.04 2.66
CA VAL A 37 0.55 1.63 3.30
C VAL A 37 1.14 0.67 4.33
N GLU A 38 0.32 0.04 5.17
CA GLU A 38 0.77 -0.92 6.18
C GLU A 38 1.49 -2.12 5.53
N ILE A 39 0.92 -2.69 4.46
CA ILE A 39 1.53 -3.82 3.74
C ILE A 39 2.82 -3.40 3.03
N MET A 40 2.87 -2.17 2.49
CA MET A 40 4.08 -1.61 1.88
C MET A 40 5.19 -1.43 2.92
N LYS A 41 4.89 -0.92 4.11
CA LYS A 41 5.87 -0.75 5.20
C LYS A 41 6.52 -2.06 5.63
N ARG A 42 5.80 -3.17 5.47
CA ARG A 42 6.31 -4.53 5.70
C ARG A 42 7.16 -5.08 4.54
N GLY A 43 7.28 -4.33 3.45
CA GLY A 43 8.12 -4.66 2.29
C GLY A 43 7.52 -5.68 1.32
N TYR A 44 6.24 -6.03 1.45
CA TYR A 44 5.61 -7.05 0.60
C TYR A 44 5.24 -6.53 -0.79
N ILE A 45 4.95 -5.23 -0.89
CA ILE A 45 4.45 -4.61 -2.11
C ILE A 45 5.15 -3.30 -2.39
N GLU A 46 5.11 -2.91 -3.67
CA GLU A 46 5.45 -1.57 -4.13
C GLU A 46 4.22 -1.00 -4.82
N PRO A 47 3.41 -0.19 -4.11
CA PRO A 47 2.12 0.25 -4.60
C PRO A 47 2.24 1.46 -5.53
N THR A 48 1.30 1.57 -6.46
CA THR A 48 1.00 2.79 -7.22
C THR A 48 -0.43 3.20 -6.92
N LEU A 49 -0.62 4.41 -6.41
CA LEU A 49 -1.91 4.94 -5.98
C LEU A 49 -2.52 5.76 -7.13
N ILE A 50 -3.79 5.55 -7.44
CA ILE A 50 -4.52 6.29 -8.47
C ILE A 50 -5.77 6.92 -7.85
N GLY A 51 -5.90 8.24 -7.95
CA GLY A 51 -7.05 8.97 -7.41
C GLY A 51 -6.84 10.48 -7.32
N ASP A 52 -7.63 11.15 -6.49
CA ASP A 52 -7.47 12.57 -6.19
C ASP A 52 -6.23 12.78 -5.29
N GLU A 53 -5.22 13.43 -5.82
CA GLU A 53 -3.90 13.55 -5.18
C GLU A 53 -3.96 14.42 -3.93
N PRO A 54 -4.57 15.63 -3.95
CA PRO A 54 -4.85 16.40 -2.75
C PRO A 54 -5.50 15.60 -1.61
N GLN A 55 -6.56 14.83 -1.89
CA GLN A 55 -7.24 14.05 -0.86
C GLN A 55 -6.36 12.91 -0.32
N ILE A 56 -5.63 12.22 -1.20
CA ILE A 56 -4.67 11.19 -0.79
C ILE A 56 -3.62 11.78 0.15
N LEU A 57 -3.04 12.92 -0.22
CA LEU A 57 -2.02 13.59 0.58
C LEU A 57 -2.56 14.07 1.94
N GLU A 58 -3.79 14.58 1.97
CA GLU A 58 -4.46 14.97 3.23
C GLU A 58 -4.63 13.79 4.19
N ILE A 59 -5.07 12.63 3.69
CA ILE A 59 -5.21 11.42 4.50
C ILE A 59 -3.84 10.95 5.04
N LEU A 60 -2.81 10.98 4.18
CA LEU A 60 -1.44 10.60 4.57
C LEU A 60 -0.87 11.54 5.65
N GLU A 61 -1.06 12.84 5.49
CA GLU A 61 -0.66 13.88 6.46
C GLU A 61 -1.38 13.68 7.80
N ALA A 62 -2.71 13.46 7.78
CA ALA A 62 -3.52 13.23 8.99
C ALA A 62 -3.01 12.02 9.80
N HIS A 63 -2.48 11.00 9.12
CA HIS A 63 -1.91 9.80 9.73
C HIS A 63 -0.39 9.88 9.95
N LYS A 64 0.24 11.04 9.70
CA LYS A 64 1.69 11.28 9.84
C LYS A 64 2.53 10.33 8.98
N ILE A 65 2.01 9.91 7.83
CA ILE A 65 2.69 9.05 6.87
C ILE A 65 3.52 9.94 5.95
N ARG A 66 4.84 9.75 5.95
CA ARG A 66 5.81 10.54 5.16
C ARG A 66 6.51 9.72 4.08
N ASP A 67 6.04 8.50 3.85
CA ASP A 67 6.62 7.58 2.88
C ASP A 67 6.47 8.13 1.45
N VAL A 68 7.51 7.95 0.63
CA VAL A 68 7.47 8.36 -0.77
C VAL A 68 6.64 7.36 -1.55
N LEU A 69 5.38 7.71 -1.82
CA LEU A 69 4.42 6.90 -2.56
C LEU A 69 4.31 7.37 -4.00
N LYS A 70 4.24 6.45 -4.95
CA LYS A 70 3.94 6.79 -6.34
C LYS A 70 2.45 7.05 -6.49
N ILE A 71 2.07 8.31 -6.69
CA ILE A 71 0.69 8.74 -6.91
C ILE A 71 0.51 9.13 -8.39
N ILE A 72 -0.59 8.70 -8.99
CA ILE A 72 -1.06 9.12 -10.31
C ILE A 72 -2.38 9.85 -10.09
N HIS A 73 -2.38 11.17 -10.28
CA HIS A 73 -3.59 11.95 -10.20
C HIS A 73 -4.56 11.58 -11.33
N ALA A 74 -5.77 11.17 -10.98
CA ALA A 74 -6.84 10.89 -11.92
C ALA A 74 -8.05 11.77 -11.57
N ARG A 75 -8.48 12.60 -12.53
CA ARG A 75 -9.74 13.34 -12.46
C ARG A 75 -10.81 12.48 -13.13
N TYR A 76 -11.73 11.97 -12.33
CA TYR A 76 -12.96 11.32 -12.82
C TYR A 76 -14.10 12.34 -12.85
#